data_AF-H8MG05-F1
#
_entry.id   AF-H8MG05-F1
#
_cell.length_a   1.000
_cell.length_b   1.000
_cell.length_c   1.000
_cell.angle_alpha   90.00
_cell.angle_beta   90.00
_cell.angle_gamma   90.00
#
_symmetry.space_group_name_H-M   'P 1'
#
loop_
_entity.id
_entity.type
_entity.pdbx_description
1 polymer ?
#
loop_
_entity_poly.entity_id
_entity_poly.type
_entity_poly.pdbx_seq_one_letter_code
_entity_poly.pdbx_strand_id
1 'polypeptide(L)'
;METNSEKEVLFNPGCESVVDDEERRRLLWLMAEYFRTIGYSDIKARLPGFMPPPVLSGTIEDHRPDFTCRQSDSARTPIILEIVTPGMVDDPTAENRWSLLASAAKLYNAELHFVVPKWSMNGPVDPALKRRLARMELTVNRVWTV
;
A
#
# COMPACT_ATOMS: atom_id res chain seq x y z
N MET A 1 37.22 -5.30 -24.31
CA MET A 1 37.16 -5.17 -22.83
C MET A 1 35.77 -4.65 -22.52
N GLU A 2 35.05 -5.44 -21.74
CA GLU A 2 33.64 -5.29 -21.38
C GLU A 2 33.37 -4.09 -20.46
N THR A 3 32.14 -3.58 -20.62
CA THR A 3 31.21 -3.01 -19.62
C THR A 3 31.71 -1.96 -18.62
N ASN A 4 31.05 -0.80 -18.63
CA ASN A 4 30.15 -0.52 -17.51
C ASN A 4 28.96 0.37 -17.95
N SER A 5 27.89 -0.28 -18.40
CA SER A 5 26.56 0.31 -18.47
C SER A 5 25.95 0.19 -17.08
N GLU A 6 26.35 1.10 -16.18
CA GLU A 6 25.64 1.28 -14.93
C GLU A 6 24.37 2.06 -15.24
N LYS A 7 23.31 1.26 -15.40
CA LYS A 7 21.91 1.63 -15.45
C LYS A 7 21.64 2.85 -14.57
N GLU A 8 21.34 3.98 -15.21
CA GLU A 8 20.31 4.87 -14.69
C GLU A 8 19.08 3.99 -14.45
N VAL A 9 18.91 3.57 -13.19
CA VAL A 9 17.61 3.13 -12.71
C VAL A 9 16.76 4.38 -12.81
N LEU A 10 16.06 4.51 -13.94
CA LEU A 10 14.99 5.48 -14.13
C LEU A 10 14.08 5.36 -12.90
N PHE A 11 14.25 6.30 -11.98
CA PHE A 11 13.31 6.53 -10.90
C PHE A 11 11.99 6.89 -11.56
N ASN A 12 11.14 5.89 -11.79
CA ASN A 12 9.75 6.12 -12.12
C ASN A 12 9.12 6.72 -10.85
N PRO A 13 8.74 8.00 -10.84
CA PRO A 13 7.98 8.57 -9.74
C PRO A 13 6.69 7.75 -9.62
N GLY A 14 6.36 7.31 -8.40
CA GLY A 14 5.21 6.44 -8.13
C GLY A 14 5.54 4.97 -7.80
N CYS A 15 6.82 4.56 -7.90
CA CYS A 15 7.32 3.26 -7.43
C CYS A 15 8.39 3.39 -6.33
N GLU A 16 8.26 4.39 -5.45
CA GLU A 16 9.18 4.65 -4.33
C GLU A 16 9.48 3.41 -3.50
N SER A 17 10.75 3.13 -3.20
CA SER A 17 11.16 1.95 -2.45
C SER A 17 10.52 1.92 -1.05
N VAL A 18 9.64 0.94 -0.79
CA VAL A 18 9.14 0.66 0.57
C VAL A 18 10.27 0.24 1.51
N VAL A 19 11.41 -0.18 0.96
CA VAL A 19 12.55 -0.69 1.72
C VAL A 19 13.29 0.43 2.45
N ASP A 20 13.13 1.68 2.01
CA ASP A 20 13.89 2.82 2.51
C ASP A 20 13.21 3.47 3.73
N ASP A 21 11.94 3.11 3.99
CA ASP A 21 11.19 3.49 5.20
C ASP A 21 11.08 2.28 6.14
N GLU A 22 11.82 2.32 7.26
CA GLU A 22 11.87 1.21 8.22
C GLU A 22 10.52 0.93 8.90
N GLU A 23 9.73 1.97 9.21
CA GLU A 23 8.41 1.82 9.83
C GLU A 23 7.45 1.16 8.83
N ARG A 24 7.40 1.67 7.59
CA ARG A 24 6.58 1.12 6.52
C ARG A 24 6.92 -0.35 6.25
N ARG A 25 8.21 -0.67 6.18
CA ARG A 25 8.71 -2.03 5.99
C ARG A 25 8.32 -2.97 7.13
N ARG A 26 8.42 -2.51 8.39
CA ARG A 26 8.06 -3.32 9.57
C ARG A 26 6.57 -3.63 9.62
N LEU A 27 5.73 -2.63 9.38
CA LEU A 27 4.28 -2.81 9.33
C LEU A 27 3.89 -3.75 8.18
N LEU A 28 4.51 -3.59 7.01
CA LEU A 28 4.26 -4.47 5.86
C LEU A 28 4.63 -5.93 6.15
N TRP A 29 5.77 -6.17 6.82
CA TRP A 29 6.16 -7.52 7.26
C TRP A 29 5.13 -8.13 8.21
N LEU A 30 4.69 -7.36 9.21
CA LEU A 30 3.67 -7.81 10.16
C LEU A 30 2.38 -8.21 9.45
N MET A 31 1.91 -7.41 8.50
CA MET A 31 0.68 -7.69 7.77
C MET A 31 0.83 -8.89 6.84
N ALA A 32 1.97 -9.05 6.16
CA ALA A 32 2.25 -10.21 5.32
C ALA A 32 2.20 -11.51 6.13
N GLU A 33 2.82 -11.51 7.32
CA GLU A 33 2.77 -12.64 8.25
C GLU A 33 1.36 -12.90 8.76
N TYR A 34 0.65 -11.87 9.22
CA TYR A 34 -0.72 -11.98 9.70
C TYR A 34 -1.66 -12.61 8.67
N PHE A 35 -1.67 -12.08 7.44
CA PHE A 35 -2.54 -12.59 6.37
C PHE A 35 -2.19 -14.02 5.98
N ARG A 36 -0.90 -14.38 5.97
CA ARG A 36 -0.46 -15.76 5.76
C ARG A 36 -0.98 -16.69 6.85
N THR A 37 -0.86 -16.29 8.12
CA THR A 37 -1.31 -17.10 9.27
C THR A 37 -2.82 -17.37 9.25
N ILE A 38 -3.63 -16.41 8.82
CA ILE A 38 -5.10 -16.60 8.71
C ILE A 38 -5.54 -17.28 7.41
N GLY A 39 -4.59 -17.77 6.61
CA GLY A 39 -4.86 -18.58 5.42
C GLY A 39 -5.20 -17.78 4.16
N TYR A 40 -4.87 -16.49 4.10
CA TYR A 40 -5.01 -15.72 2.85
C TYR A 40 -3.92 -16.14 1.86
N SER A 41 -4.18 -15.89 0.58
CA SER A 41 -3.41 -16.45 -0.53
C SER A 41 -3.02 -15.39 -1.57
N ASP A 42 -2.23 -15.77 -2.58
CA ASP A 42 -1.69 -14.86 -3.61
C ASP A 42 -1.05 -13.60 -2.98
N ILE A 43 -0.30 -13.83 -1.89
CA ILE A 43 0.35 -12.77 -1.14
C ILE A 43 1.48 -12.18 -1.97
N LYS A 44 1.33 -10.90 -2.29
CA LYS A 44 2.34 -10.07 -2.96
C LYS A 44 2.61 -8.87 -2.09
N ALA A 45 3.87 -8.54 -1.91
CA ALA A 45 4.30 -7.46 -1.04
C ALA A 45 5.53 -6.77 -1.61
N ARG A 46 5.66 -5.48 -1.35
CA ARG A 46 6.88 -4.71 -1.66
C ARG A 46 7.98 -4.97 -0.61
N LEU A 47 8.30 -6.24 -0.38
CA LEU A 47 9.29 -6.73 0.58
C LEU A 47 10.28 -7.71 -0.08
N PRO A 48 11.53 -7.80 0.41
CA PRO A 48 12.47 -8.82 -0.03
C PRO A 48 11.90 -10.24 0.16
N GLY A 49 12.03 -11.08 -0.87
CA GLY A 49 11.52 -12.46 -0.86
C GLY A 49 10.05 -12.61 -1.25
N PHE A 50 9.32 -11.52 -1.50
CA PHE A 50 7.96 -11.55 -2.01
C PHE A 50 7.89 -11.14 -3.48
N MET A 51 6.89 -11.66 -4.20
CA MET A 51 6.51 -11.07 -5.48
C MET A 51 5.93 -9.67 -5.24
N PRO A 52 6.33 -8.64 -6.01
CA PRO A 52 5.75 -7.31 -5.87
C PRO A 52 4.30 -7.30 -6.41
N PRO A 53 3.39 -6.52 -5.80
CA PRO A 53 2.04 -6.30 -6.33
C PRO A 53 2.07 -5.69 -7.74
N PRO A 54 1.07 -5.87 -8.60
CA PRO A 54 1.07 -5.25 -9.93
C PRO A 54 1.08 -3.71 -9.84
N VAL A 55 1.66 -3.06 -10.85
CA VAL A 55 1.55 -1.60 -11.02
C VAL A 55 0.14 -1.29 -11.53
N LEU A 56 -0.46 -0.25 -10.97
CA LEU A 56 -1.72 0.33 -11.40
C LEU A 56 -1.39 1.56 -12.25
N SER A 57 -1.91 1.61 -13.46
CA SER A 57 -1.70 2.74 -14.35
C SER A 57 -2.66 3.87 -14.04
N GLY A 58 -2.11 5.05 -13.75
CA GLY A 58 -2.88 6.27 -13.51
C GLY A 58 -2.78 7.24 -14.68
N THR A 59 -3.65 8.25 -14.71
CA THR A 59 -3.58 9.31 -15.74
C THR A 59 -2.51 10.36 -15.42
N ILE A 60 -2.15 10.50 -14.15
CA ILE A 60 -1.12 11.43 -13.67
C ILE A 60 0.19 10.67 -13.48
N GLU A 61 0.13 9.57 -12.74
CA GLU A 61 1.28 8.76 -12.36
C GLU A 61 0.86 7.32 -12.08
N ASP A 62 1.78 6.39 -12.30
CA ASP A 62 1.61 4.98 -12.01
C ASP A 62 1.89 4.71 -10.52
N HIS A 63 1.11 3.85 -9.88
CA HIS A 63 1.37 3.46 -8.50
C HIS A 63 1.34 1.96 -8.30
N ARG A 64 2.21 1.48 -7.41
CA ARG A 64 2.18 0.10 -6.93
C ARG A 64 1.68 0.05 -5.49
N PRO A 65 0.62 -0.71 -5.17
CA PRO A 65 0.22 -0.95 -3.77
C PRO A 65 1.36 -1.57 -2.96
N ASP A 66 1.35 -1.37 -1.65
CA ASP A 66 2.32 -2.04 -0.77
C ASP A 66 2.11 -3.55 -0.69
N PHE A 67 0.85 -3.97 -0.72
CA PHE A 67 0.46 -5.35 -0.53
C PHE A 67 -0.82 -5.68 -1.29
N THR A 68 -0.88 -6.91 -1.82
CA THR A 68 -2.13 -7.49 -2.30
C THR A 68 -2.22 -8.94 -1.89
N CYS A 69 -3.43 -9.41 -1.63
CA CYS A 69 -3.72 -10.83 -1.41
C CYS A 69 -5.15 -11.16 -1.80
N ARG A 70 -5.54 -12.41 -1.56
CA ARG A 70 -6.89 -12.94 -1.71
C ARG A 70 -7.36 -13.50 -0.38
N GLN A 71 -8.53 -13.05 0.06
CA GLN A 71 -9.18 -13.58 1.26
C GLN A 71 -9.41 -15.10 1.15
N SER A 72 -9.56 -15.76 2.30
CA SER A 72 -9.90 -17.17 2.39
C SER A 72 -11.40 -17.47 2.24
N ASP A 73 -12.20 -16.45 1.90
CA ASP A 73 -13.62 -16.60 1.60
C ASP A 73 -13.87 -17.36 0.29
N SER A 74 -15.13 -17.73 0.05
CA SER A 74 -15.52 -18.47 -1.16
C SER A 74 -15.32 -17.67 -2.44
N ALA A 75 -15.41 -16.34 -2.37
CA ALA A 75 -15.23 -15.44 -3.51
C ALA A 75 -13.75 -15.14 -3.81
N ARG A 76 -12.82 -15.52 -2.91
CA ARG A 76 -11.41 -15.14 -2.95
C ARG A 76 -11.26 -13.63 -3.15
N THR A 77 -12.01 -12.88 -2.34
CA THR A 77 -12.12 -11.43 -2.47
C THR A 77 -10.72 -10.80 -2.46
N PRO A 78 -10.34 -10.04 -3.50
CA PRO A 78 -9.04 -9.38 -3.55
C PRO A 78 -8.94 -8.29 -2.48
N ILE A 79 -7.75 -8.14 -1.91
CA ILE A 79 -7.39 -7.03 -1.03
C ILE A 79 -6.26 -6.25 -1.67
N ILE A 80 -6.42 -4.93 -1.71
CA ILE A 80 -5.37 -3.95 -1.95
C ILE A 80 -5.08 -3.29 -0.60
N LEU A 81 -3.82 -3.26 -0.17
CA LEU A 81 -3.44 -2.70 1.11
C LEU A 81 -2.28 -1.73 0.98
N GLU A 82 -2.42 -0.60 1.65
CA GLU A 82 -1.44 0.49 1.70
C GLU A 82 -1.03 0.78 3.15
N ILE A 83 0.27 0.90 3.40
CA ILE A 83 0.78 1.37 4.69
C ILE A 83 0.81 2.90 4.67
N VAL A 84 0.34 3.53 5.75
CA VAL A 84 0.34 4.98 5.91
C VAL A 84 1.07 5.33 7.20
N THR A 85 2.23 5.94 7.03
CA THR A 85 3.00 6.54 8.13
C THR A 85 2.44 7.92 8.47
N PRO A 86 2.78 8.49 9.65
CA PRO A 86 2.30 9.82 10.04
C PRO A 86 2.61 10.90 9.01
N GLY A 87 3.81 10.88 8.40
CA GLY A 87 4.22 11.86 7.39
C GLY A 87 3.39 11.79 6.11
N MET A 88 2.95 10.60 5.71
CA MET A 88 2.10 10.42 4.53
C MET A 88 0.70 10.99 4.71
N VAL A 89 0.19 11.10 5.95
CA VAL A 89 -1.14 11.66 6.21
C VAL A 89 -1.26 13.12 5.83
N ASP A 90 -0.16 13.87 5.85
CA ASP A 90 -0.17 15.30 5.50
C ASP A 90 0.46 15.57 4.13
N ASP A 91 1.03 14.55 3.48
CA ASP A 91 1.67 14.68 2.16
C ASP A 91 0.63 14.86 1.04
N PRO A 92 0.60 16.00 0.32
CA PRO A 92 -0.32 16.23 -0.79
C PRO A 92 -0.23 15.20 -1.92
N THR A 93 0.94 14.60 -2.13
CA THR A 93 1.15 13.61 -3.20
C THR A 93 0.44 12.28 -2.95
N ALA A 94 0.11 11.99 -1.68
CA ALA A 94 -0.62 10.78 -1.30
C ALA A 94 -2.05 10.73 -1.87
N GLU A 95 -2.62 11.88 -2.26
CA GLU A 95 -4.02 11.95 -2.73
C GLU A 95 -4.22 11.27 -4.08
N ASN A 96 -3.33 11.50 -5.02
CA ASN A 96 -3.35 10.84 -6.34
C ASN A 96 -3.24 9.33 -6.16
N ARG A 97 -2.31 8.91 -5.30
CA ARG A 97 -2.08 7.51 -4.96
C ARG A 97 -3.31 6.83 -4.39
N TRP A 98 -3.90 7.39 -3.33
CA TRP A 98 -5.06 6.77 -2.69
C TRP A 98 -6.30 6.78 -3.60
N SER A 99 -6.45 7.81 -4.43
CA SER A 99 -7.52 7.87 -5.44
C SER A 99 -7.37 6.79 -6.50
N LEU A 100 -6.14 6.51 -6.96
CA LEU A 100 -5.88 5.43 -7.90
C LEU A 100 -6.14 4.07 -7.26
N LEU A 101 -5.68 3.85 -6.03
CA LEU A 101 -5.93 2.60 -5.29
C LEU A 101 -7.44 2.36 -5.08
N ALA A 102 -8.20 3.40 -4.72
CA ALA A 102 -9.65 3.30 -4.55
C ALA A 102 -10.37 3.01 -5.88
N SER A 103 -9.91 3.60 -6.97
CA SER A 103 -10.45 3.33 -8.32
C SER A 103 -10.18 1.90 -8.76
N ALA A 104 -8.94 1.41 -8.53
CA ALA A 104 -8.58 0.02 -8.80
C ALA A 104 -9.38 -0.96 -7.93
N ALA A 105 -9.59 -0.64 -6.65
CA ALA A 105 -10.40 -1.48 -5.77
C ALA A 105 -11.84 -1.63 -6.28
N LYS A 106 -12.46 -0.54 -6.72
CA LYS A 106 -13.79 -0.56 -7.35
C LYS A 106 -13.80 -1.38 -8.64
N LEU A 107 -12.82 -1.18 -9.52
CA LEU A 107 -12.73 -1.87 -10.81
C LEU A 107 -12.58 -3.39 -10.64
N TYR A 108 -11.79 -3.83 -9.66
CA TYR A 108 -11.49 -5.24 -9.44
C TYR A 108 -12.42 -5.92 -8.43
N ASN A 109 -13.45 -5.21 -7.96
CA ASN A 109 -14.30 -5.65 -6.86
C ASN A 109 -13.46 -6.14 -5.65
N ALA A 110 -12.42 -5.37 -5.34
CA ALA A 110 -11.49 -5.62 -4.25
C ALA A 110 -11.82 -4.76 -3.03
N GLU A 111 -11.36 -5.19 -1.87
CA GLU A 111 -11.35 -4.35 -0.69
C GLU A 111 -10.09 -3.48 -0.64
N LEU A 112 -10.27 -2.19 -0.31
CA LEU A 112 -9.17 -1.28 -0.04
C LEU A 112 -8.94 -1.16 1.46
N HIS A 113 -7.74 -1.54 1.90
CA HIS A 113 -7.32 -1.53 3.30
C HIS A 113 -6.18 -0.54 3.50
N PHE A 114 -6.18 0.13 4.64
CA PHE A 114 -5.07 0.96 5.10
C PHE A 114 -4.51 0.42 6.41
N VAL A 115 -3.21 0.56 6.62
CA VAL A 115 -2.53 0.14 7.84
C VAL A 115 -1.76 1.33 8.39
N VAL A 116 -1.97 1.63 9.66
CA VAL A 116 -1.33 2.76 10.34
C VAL A 116 -0.71 2.29 11.66
N PRO A 117 0.38 2.92 12.10
CA PRO A 117 0.94 2.62 13.42
C PRO A 117 -0.04 3.03 14.53
N LYS A 118 -0.10 2.23 15.58
CA LYS A 118 -0.93 2.49 16.77
C LYS A 118 -0.55 3.76 17.50
N TRP A 119 0.74 4.09 17.50
CA TRP A 119 1.28 5.25 18.17
C TRP A 119 2.25 5.99 17.25
N SER A 120 2.16 7.31 17.25
CA SER A 120 3.16 8.18 16.63
C SER A 120 3.45 9.37 17.56
N MET A 121 4.58 10.04 17.35
CA MET A 121 4.96 11.24 18.13
C MET A 121 3.93 12.37 17.98
N ASN A 122 3.18 12.40 16.87
CA ASN A 122 2.18 13.43 16.57
C ASN A 122 0.75 13.00 16.97
N GLY A 123 0.61 11.87 17.67
CA GLY A 123 -0.67 11.31 18.11
C GLY A 123 -1.22 10.21 17.19
N PRO A 124 -2.50 9.84 17.34
CA PRO A 124 -3.10 8.75 16.58
C PRO A 124 -3.23 9.07 15.08
N VAL A 125 -2.73 8.16 14.23
CA VAL A 125 -2.76 8.32 12.76
C VAL A 125 -4.14 8.01 12.17
N ASP A 126 -4.84 6.99 12.69
CA ASP A 126 -6.14 6.52 12.17
C ASP A 126 -7.20 7.65 12.06
N PRO A 127 -7.46 8.48 13.09
CA PRO A 127 -8.44 9.56 12.97
C PRO A 127 -8.06 10.61 11.93
N ALA A 128 -6.76 10.90 11.77
CA ALA A 128 -6.28 11.87 10.79
C ALA A 128 -6.43 11.34 9.37
N LEU A 129 -6.04 10.08 9.14
CA LEU A 129 -6.23 9.39 7.87
C LEU A 129 -7.72 9.32 7.48
N LYS A 130 -8.60 8.89 8.39
CA LYS A 130 -10.06 8.82 8.14
C LYS A 130 -10.65 10.17 7.75
N ARG A 131 -10.27 11.25 8.43
CA ARG A 131 -10.71 12.61 8.06
C ARG A 131 -10.23 13.00 6.67
N ARG A 132 -8.99 12.64 6.30
CA ARG A 132 -8.45 12.95 4.98
C ARG A 132 -9.15 12.17 3.88
N LEU A 133 -9.31 10.85 4.05
CA LEU A 133 -10.04 9.99 3.11
C LEU A 133 -11.49 10.47 2.92
N ALA A 134 -12.16 10.92 3.98
CA ALA A 134 -13.51 11.46 3.91
C ALA A 134 -13.59 12.76 3.09
N ARG A 135 -12.61 13.68 3.23
CA ARG A 135 -12.54 14.90 2.39
C ARG A 135 -12.32 14.59 0.91
N MET A 136 -11.66 13.47 0.62
CA MET A 136 -11.44 12.98 -0.74
C MET A 136 -12.61 12.13 -1.25
N GLU A 137 -13.68 11.93 -0.45
CA GLU A 137 -14.82 11.09 -0.78
C GLU A 137 -14.44 9.62 -1.10
N LEU A 138 -13.34 9.14 -0.51
CA LEU A 138 -12.87 7.77 -0.70
C LEU A 138 -13.52 6.82 0.31
N THR A 139 -14.16 5.77 -0.20
CA THR A 139 -14.66 4.66 0.62
C THR A 139 -13.55 3.64 0.81
N VAL A 140 -13.29 3.27 2.06
CA VAL A 140 -12.31 2.25 2.44
C VAL A 140 -12.99 1.15 3.24
N ASN A 141 -12.56 -0.09 3.06
CA ASN A 141 -13.17 -1.24 3.72
C ASN A 141 -12.65 -1.41 5.15
N ARG A 142 -11.36 -1.11 5.37
CA ARG A 142 -10.73 -1.27 6.68
C ARG A 142 -9.52 -0.37 6.89
N VAL A 143 -9.38 0.13 8.12
CA VAL A 143 -8.13 0.70 8.63
C VAL A 143 -7.66 -0.17 9.79
N TRP A 144 -6.44 -0.72 9.66
CA TRP A 144 -5.77 -1.52 10.67
C TRP A 144 -4.87 -0.63 11.51
N THR A 145 -5.00 -0.71 12.82
CA THR A 145 -4.14 0.01 13.76
C THR A 145 -3.27 -1.01 14.47
N VAL A 146 -1.97 -0.99 14.19
CA VAL A 146 -0.99 -2.02 14.59
C VAL A 146 0.15 -1.49 15.43
#